data_AF-A0A317CZR9-F1
#
_entry.id   AF-A0A317CZR9-F1
#
_cell.length_a   1.000
_cell.length_b   1.000
_cell.length_c   1.000
_cell.angle_alpha   90.00
_cell.angle_beta   90.00
_cell.angle_gamma   90.00
#
_symmetry.space_group_name_H-M   'P 1'
#
loop_
_entity.id
_entity.type
_entity.pdbx_description
1 polymer ?
#
loop_
_entity_poly.entity_id
_entity_poly.type
_entity_poly.pdbx_seq_one_letter_code
_entity_poly.pdbx_strand_id
1 'polypeptide(L)'
;MRPAPIRRLTGTVAVALTLAVAVAGCGSEPVSPLPVQPPATSGTSGTTATATATASEPSTASASPSPAAPTTRRPVAAPPAPTRTRGTPPRPAPSSSGPTTACQGAVRYDLPLAETELELLRSLCFATGAVLRIQGIGPGLVTVDRPELVSQQYEAGVVDIRFVRPGTVAVTIPQEDRAHTITVVVR
;
A
#
# COMPACT_ATOMS: atom_id res chain seq x y z
N MET A 1 -21.38 60.26 13.61
CA MET A 1 -19.95 60.57 13.85
C MET A 1 -19.10 59.36 13.45
N ARG A 2 -18.35 59.46 12.35
CA ARG A 2 -17.12 58.70 12.04
C ARG A 2 -16.00 59.75 12.11
N PRO A 3 -14.81 59.49 12.70
CA PRO A 3 -13.77 58.57 12.21
C PRO A 3 -13.14 57.75 13.39
N ALA A 4 -12.18 56.82 13.27
CA ALA A 4 -11.05 56.68 12.36
C ALA A 4 -10.59 55.20 12.23
N PRO A 5 -9.86 54.88 11.14
CA PRO A 5 -9.27 53.56 10.90
C PRO A 5 -7.86 53.45 11.49
N ILE A 6 -7.57 52.37 12.22
CA ILE A 6 -6.20 52.03 12.60
C ILE A 6 -5.64 51.07 11.55
N ARG A 7 -4.86 51.63 10.64
CA ARG A 7 -3.83 50.92 9.88
C ARG A 7 -2.76 50.45 10.84
N ARG A 8 -2.44 49.16 10.86
CA ARG A 8 -1.07 48.70 11.14
C ARG A 8 -0.63 47.74 10.05
N LEU A 9 0.39 48.22 9.34
CA LEU A 9 1.16 47.53 8.33
C LEU A 9 2.09 46.47 8.95
N THR A 10 2.45 45.52 8.08
CA THR A 10 3.76 44.87 7.94
C THR A 10 4.24 43.93 9.05
N GLY A 11 4.39 42.66 8.65
CA GLY A 11 5.15 41.64 9.37
C GLY A 11 5.28 40.34 8.59
N THR A 12 5.58 40.40 7.28
CA THR A 12 6.03 39.23 6.52
C THR A 12 7.41 38.81 7.03
N VAL A 13 7.43 37.85 7.97
CA VAL A 13 8.64 37.14 8.35
C VAL A 13 8.63 35.80 7.63
N ALA A 14 9.20 35.79 6.42
CA ALA A 14 9.53 34.58 5.69
C ALA A 14 10.78 33.95 6.32
N VAL A 15 10.59 32.95 7.18
CA VAL A 15 11.70 32.08 7.61
C VAL A 15 11.77 30.90 6.65
N ALA A 16 12.61 31.02 5.63
CA ALA A 16 13.01 29.89 4.79
C ALA A 16 14.04 29.05 5.57
N LEU A 17 13.59 27.96 6.19
CA LEU A 17 14.49 26.97 6.79
C LEU A 17 14.74 25.86 5.77
N THR A 18 15.86 25.96 5.05
CA THR A 18 16.37 24.90 4.17
C THR A 18 16.98 23.78 5.02
N LEU A 19 16.25 22.67 5.18
CA LEU A 19 16.79 21.44 5.77
C LEU A 19 17.46 20.61 4.68
N ALA A 20 18.78 20.55 4.74
CA ALA A 20 19.62 19.71 3.89
C ALA A 20 19.51 18.22 4.26
N VAL A 21 19.59 17.40 3.22
CA VAL A 21 19.38 15.95 3.15
C VAL A 21 20.47 15.14 3.87
N ALA A 22 20.06 14.06 4.55
CA ALA A 22 20.91 12.89 4.79
C ALA A 22 20.05 11.61 4.70
N VAL A 23 19.94 11.04 3.50
CA VAL A 23 19.37 9.69 3.33
C VAL A 23 20.48 8.68 3.62
N ALA A 24 20.49 8.15 4.84
CA ALA A 24 21.26 6.96 5.17
C ALA A 24 20.56 5.76 4.48
N GLY A 25 21.14 5.30 3.37
CA GLY A 25 20.79 4.01 2.79
C GLY A 25 21.33 2.90 3.68
N CYS A 26 20.45 2.20 4.39
CA CYS A 26 20.78 0.94 5.06
C CYS A 26 20.20 -0.22 4.24
N GLY A 27 21.08 -1.17 3.94
CA GLY A 27 20.92 -2.19 2.92
C GLY A 27 19.87 -3.24 3.26
N SER A 28 19.21 -3.72 2.21
CA SER A 28 18.44 -4.96 2.21
C SER A 28 19.40 -6.13 2.15
N GLU A 29 19.76 -6.70 3.31
CA GLU A 29 20.45 -7.99 3.39
C GLU A 29 19.52 -9.08 2.83
N PRO A 30 19.95 -9.84 1.81
CA PRO A 30 19.12 -10.88 1.23
C PRO A 30 19.02 -12.08 2.18
N VAL A 31 17.86 -12.26 2.79
CA VAL A 31 17.53 -13.45 3.59
C VAL A 31 17.30 -14.64 2.64
N SER A 32 18.08 -15.71 2.82
CA SER A 32 17.90 -16.96 2.06
C SER A 32 16.50 -17.54 2.28
N PRO A 33 15.74 -17.87 1.22
CA PRO A 33 14.49 -18.58 1.37
C PRO A 33 14.76 -19.99 1.91
N LEU A 34 14.04 -20.33 2.98
CA LEU A 34 14.02 -21.66 3.59
C LEU A 34 13.65 -22.71 2.52
N PRO A 35 14.30 -23.88 2.46
CA PRO A 35 13.96 -24.92 1.49
C PRO A 35 12.50 -25.34 1.64
N VAL A 36 11.71 -25.17 0.57
CA VAL A 36 10.33 -25.66 0.53
C VAL A 36 10.35 -27.15 0.25
N GLN A 37 9.91 -27.94 1.23
CA GLN A 37 9.79 -29.39 1.13
C GLN A 37 8.50 -29.72 0.33
N PRO A 38 8.57 -30.53 -0.73
CA PRO A 38 7.39 -30.89 -1.52
C PRO A 38 6.42 -31.78 -0.71
N PRO A 39 5.11 -31.73 -1.02
CA PRO A 39 4.11 -32.53 -0.30
C PRO A 39 4.33 -34.03 -0.50
N ALA A 40 4.43 -34.77 0.60
CA ALA A 40 4.42 -36.23 0.58
C ALA A 40 3.00 -36.73 0.30
N THR A 41 2.78 -37.32 -0.87
CA THR A 41 1.59 -38.11 -1.16
C THR A 41 1.75 -39.54 -0.65
N SER A 42 0.78 -39.93 0.19
CA SER A 42 0.20 -41.27 0.37
C SER A 42 0.99 -42.33 1.15
N GLY A 43 0.35 -42.91 2.17
CA GLY A 43 0.72 -44.24 2.67
C GLY A 43 0.21 -44.59 4.07
N THR A 44 -1.02 -45.09 4.15
CA THR A 44 -1.59 -45.79 5.31
C THR A 44 -0.73 -46.99 5.73
N SER A 45 -0.40 -47.14 7.03
CA SER A 45 -0.54 -48.37 7.86
C SER A 45 0.39 -48.38 9.09
N GLY A 46 -0.15 -48.79 10.24
CA GLY A 46 0.53 -49.76 11.13
C GLY A 46 1.30 -49.26 12.36
N THR A 47 0.59 -49.17 13.49
CA THR A 47 0.81 -49.86 14.79
C THR A 47 2.25 -50.07 15.37
N THR A 48 2.47 -49.46 16.55
CA THR A 48 3.31 -49.82 17.74
C THR A 48 4.81 -50.15 17.61
N ALA A 49 5.68 -49.43 18.36
CA ALA A 49 6.37 -49.91 19.58
C ALA A 49 7.57 -49.02 20.03
N THR A 50 7.51 -48.63 21.31
CA THR A 50 8.52 -48.63 22.40
C THR A 50 10.04 -48.53 22.15
N ALA A 51 10.60 -47.39 22.60
CA ALA A 51 11.83 -47.10 23.39
C ALA A 51 13.21 -47.81 23.24
N THR A 52 14.25 -46.95 23.35
CA THR A 52 15.51 -47.00 24.16
C THR A 52 16.89 -47.11 23.45
N ALA A 53 17.79 -46.19 23.84
CA ALA A 53 19.25 -46.33 24.13
C ALA A 53 20.35 -45.99 23.08
N THR A 54 21.12 -44.93 23.42
CA THR A 54 22.60 -44.85 23.68
C THR A 54 23.66 -44.95 22.57
N ALA A 55 24.65 -44.04 22.71
CA ALA A 55 25.84 -43.69 21.92
C ALA A 55 26.91 -44.76 21.66
N SER A 56 27.74 -44.55 20.61
CA SER A 56 29.23 -44.49 20.66
C SER A 56 29.89 -44.28 19.26
N GLU A 57 30.94 -43.44 19.24
CA GLU A 57 32.01 -43.25 18.23
C GLU A 57 33.02 -44.45 18.25
N PRO A 58 34.22 -44.46 17.61
CA PRO A 58 34.84 -43.73 16.47
C PRO A 58 35.60 -44.67 15.46
N SER A 59 36.19 -44.13 14.37
CA SER A 59 37.59 -44.38 13.89
C SER A 59 37.85 -44.23 12.37
N THR A 60 38.69 -43.22 12.05
CA THR A 60 39.91 -43.18 11.18
C THR A 60 40.07 -43.96 9.86
N ALA A 61 40.44 -43.23 8.79
CA ALA A 61 41.54 -43.49 7.82
C ALA A 61 41.54 -42.37 6.72
N SER A 62 42.47 -41.42 6.67
CA SER A 62 43.84 -41.46 6.12
C SER A 62 43.94 -41.82 4.61
N ALA A 63 44.22 -40.83 3.76
CA ALA A 63 45.30 -40.84 2.75
C ALA A 63 45.16 -39.69 1.72
N SER A 64 46.17 -38.82 1.67
CA SER A 64 46.52 -37.93 0.55
C SER A 64 47.54 -38.67 -0.36
N PRO A 65 47.69 -38.36 -1.66
CA PRO A 65 48.54 -37.22 -2.07
C PRO A 65 48.12 -36.48 -3.36
N SER A 66 48.51 -35.20 -3.43
CA SER A 66 48.52 -34.36 -4.65
C SER A 66 49.70 -34.68 -5.58
N PRO A 67 49.53 -34.44 -6.88
CA PRO A 67 50.60 -33.90 -7.72
C PRO A 67 50.17 -32.65 -8.52
N ALA A 68 51.15 -31.77 -8.79
CA ALA A 68 50.99 -30.41 -9.29
C ALA A 68 51.10 -30.25 -10.83
N ALA A 69 50.39 -29.22 -11.36
CA ALA A 69 50.64 -28.38 -12.55
C ALA A 69 50.61 -29.06 -13.96
N PRO A 70 50.31 -28.37 -15.10
CA PRO A 70 50.58 -26.95 -15.41
C PRO A 70 49.49 -26.16 -16.20
N THR A 71 49.79 -24.87 -16.37
CA THR A 71 49.08 -23.85 -17.17
C THR A 71 49.04 -24.16 -18.67
N THR A 72 47.88 -23.99 -19.33
CA THR A 72 47.84 -23.63 -20.75
C THR A 72 46.58 -22.82 -21.10
N ARG A 73 46.81 -21.73 -21.82
CA ARG A 73 45.91 -20.66 -22.24
C ARG A 73 45.28 -21.00 -23.60
N ARG A 74 43.96 -20.79 -23.79
CA ARG A 74 43.33 -20.67 -25.14
C ARG A 74 41.92 -20.02 -25.07
N PRO A 75 41.32 -19.54 -26.19
CA PRO A 75 40.88 -18.16 -26.31
C PRO A 75 39.36 -17.97 -26.54
N VAL A 76 38.91 -16.73 -26.29
CA VAL A 76 37.77 -15.99 -26.87
C VAL A 76 36.40 -16.69 -26.96
N ALA A 77 35.46 -16.21 -26.15
CA ALA A 77 34.03 -16.21 -26.48
C ALA A 77 33.50 -14.76 -26.45
N ALA A 78 32.75 -14.42 -27.50
CA ALA A 78 32.24 -13.09 -27.85
C ALA A 78 31.21 -12.53 -26.85
N PRO A 79 30.98 -11.20 -26.82
CA PRO A 79 30.00 -10.59 -25.94
C PRO A 79 28.57 -10.74 -26.49
N PRO A 80 27.61 -11.29 -25.72
CA PRO A 80 26.20 -11.09 -26.03
C PRO A 80 25.70 -9.73 -25.50
N ALA A 81 24.92 -9.10 -26.36
CA ALA A 81 24.35 -7.76 -26.35
C ALA A 81 23.30 -7.52 -25.22
N PRO A 82 22.73 -6.29 -25.09
CA PRO A 82 22.17 -5.76 -23.86
C PRO A 82 20.74 -6.27 -23.59
N THR A 83 20.48 -6.74 -22.38
CA THR A 83 19.15 -7.21 -22.00
C THR A 83 18.45 -6.17 -21.10
N ARG A 84 17.61 -5.38 -21.77
CA ARG A 84 16.35 -4.78 -21.29
C ARG A 84 16.40 -3.96 -20.00
N THR A 85 16.36 -2.64 -20.20
CA THR A 85 15.86 -1.62 -19.28
C THR A 85 14.71 -2.16 -18.42
N ARG A 86 14.99 -2.35 -17.12
CA ARG A 86 14.00 -2.66 -16.09
C ARG A 86 13.04 -1.48 -16.00
N GLY A 87 11.85 -1.66 -16.58
CA GLY A 87 10.75 -0.71 -16.50
C GLY A 87 10.48 -0.36 -15.04
N THR A 88 10.56 0.93 -14.74
CA THR A 88 10.07 1.52 -13.50
C THR A 88 8.59 1.14 -13.35
N PRO A 89 8.12 0.68 -12.18
CA PRO A 89 6.70 0.49 -11.96
C PRO A 89 5.99 1.83 -12.22
N PRO A 90 4.87 1.85 -12.98
CA PRO A 90 4.19 3.09 -13.26
C PRO A 90 3.72 3.70 -11.94
N ARG A 91 4.25 4.88 -11.63
CA ARG A 91 3.70 5.77 -10.61
C ARG A 91 2.21 5.97 -10.96
N PRO A 92 1.26 5.76 -10.02
CA PRO A 92 -0.14 6.09 -10.27
C PRO A 92 -0.22 7.54 -10.74
N ALA A 93 -0.78 7.75 -11.93
CA ALA A 93 -0.99 9.09 -12.46
C ALA A 93 -1.97 9.82 -11.51
N PRO A 94 -1.77 11.13 -11.27
CA PRO A 94 -2.79 11.93 -10.61
C PRO A 94 -4.07 11.87 -11.46
N SER A 95 -5.16 11.39 -10.87
CA SER A 95 -6.46 11.30 -11.53
C SER A 95 -6.87 12.70 -12.02
N SER A 96 -7.01 12.83 -13.33
CA SER A 96 -7.37 14.07 -14.02
C SER A 96 -8.72 14.61 -13.53
N SER A 97 -8.72 15.87 -13.07
CA SER A 97 -9.89 16.68 -12.73
C SER A 97 -10.58 17.24 -13.99
N GLY A 98 -11.11 16.36 -14.84
CA GLY A 98 -11.96 16.71 -15.98
C GLY A 98 -13.33 16.03 -15.89
N PRO A 99 -14.41 16.61 -16.44
CA PRO A 99 -15.72 15.98 -16.44
C PRO A 99 -15.70 14.74 -17.34
N THR A 100 -15.36 13.59 -16.76
CA THR A 100 -15.53 12.31 -17.43
C THR A 100 -17.00 11.93 -17.37
N THR A 101 -17.65 11.87 -18.52
CA THR A 101 -19.04 11.40 -18.68
C THR A 101 -19.23 9.92 -18.26
N ALA A 102 -18.14 9.23 -17.90
CA ALA A 102 -18.11 7.89 -17.35
C ALA A 102 -17.84 7.92 -15.84
N CYS A 103 -18.50 7.02 -15.10
CA CYS A 103 -18.25 6.81 -13.68
C CYS A 103 -16.84 6.29 -13.46
N GLN A 104 -16.21 6.72 -12.38
CA GLN A 104 -14.92 6.20 -11.95
C GLN A 104 -15.07 4.69 -11.71
N GLY A 105 -14.03 3.89 -11.97
CA GLY A 105 -14.10 2.43 -11.81
C GLY A 105 -14.26 1.97 -10.36
N ALA A 106 -13.99 0.69 -10.09
CA ALA A 106 -13.90 0.15 -8.72
C ALA A 106 -12.60 0.62 -8.05
N VAL A 107 -12.48 1.92 -7.84
CA VAL A 107 -11.29 2.60 -7.30
C VAL A 107 -11.47 2.94 -5.83
N ARG A 108 -10.35 3.23 -5.16
CA ARG A 108 -10.38 3.88 -3.85
C ARG A 108 -10.29 5.39 -4.05
N TYR A 109 -11.26 6.12 -3.51
CA TYR A 109 -11.29 7.58 -3.49
C TYR A 109 -10.99 8.05 -2.08
N ASP A 110 -9.81 8.64 -1.88
CA ASP A 110 -9.41 9.21 -0.59
C ASP A 110 -9.97 10.63 -0.45
N LEU A 111 -10.68 10.87 0.65
CA LEU A 111 -11.31 12.13 1.00
C LEU A 111 -10.78 12.60 2.35
N PRO A 112 -9.66 13.33 2.38
CA PRO A 112 -9.09 13.83 3.62
C PRO A 112 -9.81 15.14 4.02
N LEU A 113 -10.42 15.14 5.21
CA LEU A 113 -11.33 16.22 5.63
C LEU A 113 -10.63 17.50 6.05
N ALA A 114 -9.33 17.49 6.31
CA ALA A 114 -8.61 18.72 6.66
C ALA A 114 -8.28 19.58 5.41
N GLU A 115 -8.20 18.95 4.25
CA GLU A 115 -7.77 19.56 3.00
C GLU A 115 -8.90 19.69 1.98
N THR A 116 -9.96 18.88 2.12
CA THR A 116 -11.07 18.89 1.18
C THR A 116 -12.18 19.82 1.61
N GLU A 117 -12.58 20.71 0.70
CA GLU A 117 -13.73 21.58 0.86
C GLU A 117 -15.02 20.83 0.44
N LEU A 118 -15.71 20.23 1.42
CA LEU A 118 -16.90 19.40 1.18
C LEU A 118 -18.05 20.15 0.51
N GLU A 119 -18.08 21.49 0.59
CA GLU A 119 -19.11 22.32 -0.05
C GLU A 119 -19.09 22.23 -1.58
N LEU A 120 -17.93 21.97 -2.18
CA LEU A 120 -17.76 21.83 -3.62
C LEU A 120 -18.00 20.38 -4.08
N LEU A 121 -17.74 19.40 -3.22
CA LEU A 121 -17.84 17.98 -3.57
C LEU A 121 -19.25 17.44 -3.32
N ARG A 122 -20.19 17.80 -4.19
CA ARG A 122 -21.61 17.42 -4.03
C ARG A 122 -21.97 16.07 -4.61
N SER A 123 -21.23 15.60 -5.60
CA SER A 123 -21.53 14.33 -6.28
C SER A 123 -20.28 13.58 -6.73
N LEU A 124 -20.40 12.25 -6.69
CA LEU A 124 -19.40 11.30 -7.18
C LEU A 124 -20.10 10.22 -8.01
N CYS A 125 -19.42 9.68 -9.01
CA CYS A 125 -19.90 8.48 -9.70
C CYS A 125 -18.83 7.39 -9.68
N PHE A 126 -19.21 6.20 -9.20
CA PHE A 126 -18.37 5.02 -9.09
C PHE A 126 -18.97 3.80 -9.80
N ALA A 127 -18.15 2.80 -10.07
CA ALA A 127 -18.59 1.45 -10.36
C ALA A 127 -18.73 0.65 -9.05
N THR A 128 -19.58 -0.38 -9.08
CA THR A 128 -19.70 -1.31 -7.95
C THR A 128 -18.34 -1.88 -7.55
N GLY A 129 -18.07 -1.90 -6.24
CA GLY A 129 -16.79 -2.32 -5.64
C GLY A 129 -15.84 -1.18 -5.28
N ALA A 130 -16.13 0.06 -5.70
CA ALA A 130 -15.37 1.24 -5.28
C ALA A 130 -15.44 1.46 -3.76
N VAL A 131 -14.43 2.17 -3.24
CA VAL A 131 -14.31 2.50 -1.82
C VAL A 131 -14.13 4.01 -1.65
N LEU A 132 -15.03 4.66 -0.93
CA LEU A 132 -14.87 6.03 -0.46
C LEU A 132 -14.20 6.00 0.92
N ARG A 133 -12.97 6.51 1.00
CA ARG A 133 -12.14 6.52 2.21
C ARG A 133 -12.08 7.92 2.81
N ILE A 134 -12.82 8.15 3.88
CA ILE A 134 -12.93 9.45 4.54
C ILE A 134 -11.91 9.49 5.68
N GLN A 135 -10.99 10.45 5.68
CA GLN A 135 -9.89 10.52 6.66
C GLN A 135 -10.05 11.72 7.59
N GLY A 136 -9.63 11.56 8.85
CA GLY A 136 -9.72 12.61 9.87
C GLY A 136 -11.11 12.76 10.47
N ILE A 137 -11.88 11.67 10.52
CA ILE A 137 -13.25 11.66 11.06
C ILE A 137 -13.37 10.71 12.25
N GLY A 138 -14.15 11.09 13.25
CA GLY A 138 -14.47 10.25 14.40
C GLY A 138 -15.42 9.08 14.07
N PRO A 139 -15.50 8.08 14.96
CA PRO A 139 -16.38 6.93 14.76
C PRO A 139 -17.86 7.36 14.80
N GLY A 140 -18.69 6.73 13.98
CA GLY A 140 -20.15 6.94 13.98
C GLY A 140 -20.63 8.30 13.50
N LEU A 141 -19.74 9.16 13.00
CA LEU A 141 -20.09 10.50 12.52
C LEU A 141 -20.62 10.50 11.08
N VAL A 142 -20.16 9.55 10.26
CA VAL A 142 -20.60 9.44 8.86
C VAL A 142 -21.88 8.63 8.80
N THR A 143 -22.94 9.21 8.24
CA THR A 143 -24.21 8.52 8.03
C THR A 143 -24.45 8.27 6.55
N VAL A 144 -25.11 7.15 6.25
CA VAL A 144 -25.43 6.72 4.90
C VAL A 144 -26.94 6.45 4.83
N ASP A 145 -27.64 7.02 3.84
CA ASP A 145 -29.10 6.87 3.69
C ASP A 145 -29.53 5.42 3.42
N ARG A 146 -28.77 4.70 2.61
CA ARG A 146 -29.03 3.32 2.15
C ARG A 146 -27.90 2.37 2.57
N PRO A 147 -27.83 2.00 3.86
CA PRO A 147 -26.75 1.16 4.39
C PRO A 147 -26.71 -0.23 3.74
N GLU A 148 -27.81 -0.73 3.21
CA GLU A 148 -27.91 -2.03 2.53
C GLU A 148 -27.14 -2.10 1.19
N LEU A 149 -26.76 -0.95 0.62
CA LEU A 149 -25.97 -0.85 -0.62
C LEU A 149 -24.46 -0.75 -0.37
N VAL A 150 -24.06 -0.57 0.89
CA VAL A 150 -22.67 -0.33 1.28
C VAL A 150 -22.20 -1.28 2.37
N SER A 151 -20.89 -1.41 2.51
CA SER A 151 -20.24 -1.96 3.69
C SER A 151 -19.35 -0.86 4.26
N GLN A 152 -19.62 -0.46 5.50
CA GLN A 152 -18.88 0.60 6.18
C GLN A 152 -17.99 -0.01 7.25
N GLN A 153 -16.74 0.45 7.32
CA GLN A 153 -15.81 0.14 8.39
C GLN A 153 -15.11 1.39 8.88
N TYR A 154 -14.76 1.40 10.16
CA TYR A 154 -14.01 2.48 10.79
C TYR A 154 -12.72 1.92 11.38
N GLU A 155 -11.61 2.59 11.11
CA GLU A 155 -10.31 2.26 11.69
C GLU A 155 -9.47 3.53 11.87
N ALA A 156 -9.01 3.80 13.10
CA ALA A 156 -8.02 4.84 13.42
C ALA A 156 -8.26 6.22 12.78
N GLY A 157 -9.50 6.76 12.86
CA GLY A 157 -9.83 8.08 12.31
C GLY A 157 -10.19 8.07 10.82
N VAL A 158 -10.37 6.88 10.25
CA VAL A 158 -10.75 6.67 8.85
C VAL A 158 -12.04 5.90 8.77
N VAL A 159 -12.96 6.33 7.91
CA VAL A 159 -14.16 5.58 7.54
C VAL A 159 -14.04 5.13 6.10
N ASP A 160 -14.01 3.81 5.89
CA ASP A 160 -14.07 3.20 4.58
C ASP A 160 -15.50 2.78 4.25
N ILE A 161 -16.04 3.29 3.15
CA ILE A 161 -17.37 2.95 2.63
C ILE A 161 -17.17 2.23 1.30
N ARG A 162 -17.34 0.90 1.30
CA ARG A 162 -17.31 0.08 0.10
C ARG A 162 -18.71 -0.04 -0.50
N PHE A 163 -18.87 0.35 -1.75
CA PHE A 163 -20.14 0.20 -2.47
C PHE A 163 -20.26 -1.24 -3.00
N VAL A 164 -21.17 -2.03 -2.42
CA VAL A 164 -21.27 -3.47 -2.72
C VAL A 164 -22.40 -3.79 -3.71
N ARG A 165 -23.30 -2.84 -3.95
CA ARG A 165 -24.39 -2.95 -4.92
C ARG A 165 -24.53 -1.66 -5.73
N PRO A 166 -25.02 -1.73 -6.98
CA PRO A 166 -25.37 -0.54 -7.75
C PRO A 166 -26.55 0.20 -7.10
N GLY A 167 -26.60 1.51 -7.32
CA GLY A 167 -27.63 2.37 -6.75
C GLY A 167 -27.17 3.81 -6.61
N THR A 168 -27.92 4.62 -5.88
CA THR A 168 -27.48 5.96 -5.47
C THR A 168 -27.41 5.96 -3.95
N VAL A 169 -26.50 6.71 -3.37
CA VAL A 169 -26.29 6.75 -1.92
C VAL A 169 -25.99 8.20 -1.53
N ALA A 170 -26.65 8.71 -0.51
CA ALA A 170 -26.33 9.98 0.12
C ALA A 170 -25.45 9.72 1.34
N VAL A 171 -24.20 10.17 1.28
CA VAL A 171 -23.24 10.09 2.38
C VAL A 171 -23.21 11.45 3.07
N THR A 172 -23.59 11.49 4.34
CA THR A 172 -23.57 12.71 5.15
C THR A 172 -22.37 12.70 6.07
N ILE A 173 -21.57 13.75 6.00
CA ILE A 173 -20.28 13.91 6.66
C ILE A 173 -20.29 15.23 7.45
N PRO A 174 -20.13 15.22 8.77
CA PRO A 174 -19.96 16.44 9.54
C PRO A 174 -18.55 17.02 9.36
N GLN A 175 -18.45 18.33 9.13
CA GLN A 175 -17.20 19.13 9.05
C GLN A 175 -17.49 20.54 9.57
N GLU A 176 -16.60 21.10 10.42
CA GLU A 176 -16.68 22.50 10.89
C GLU A 176 -18.10 22.94 11.33
N ASP A 177 -18.75 22.12 12.15
CA ASP A 177 -20.11 22.33 12.68
C ASP A 177 -21.26 22.26 11.67
N ARG A 178 -21.01 21.80 10.44
CA ARG A 178 -22.01 21.61 9.39
C ARG A 178 -22.04 20.17 8.90
N ALA A 179 -23.22 19.72 8.47
CA ALA A 179 -23.39 18.44 7.80
C ALA A 179 -23.34 18.65 6.28
N HIS A 180 -22.42 17.97 5.61
CA HIS A 180 -22.28 17.99 4.15
C HIS A 180 -22.75 16.67 3.56
N THR A 181 -23.56 16.73 2.51
CA THR A 181 -24.08 15.53 1.84
C THR A 181 -23.44 15.37 0.47
N ILE A 182 -22.81 14.22 0.23
CA ILE A 182 -22.29 13.80 -1.06
C ILE A 182 -23.23 12.77 -1.67
N THR A 183 -23.73 13.05 -2.87
CA THR A 183 -24.52 12.09 -3.64
C THR A 183 -23.59 11.19 -4.45
N VAL A 184 -23.53 9.92 -4.10
CA VAL A 184 -22.73 8.92 -4.79
C VAL A 184 -23.62 8.07 -5.68
N VAL A 185 -23.38 8.11 -6.99
CA VAL A 185 -24.04 7.22 -7.96
C VAL A 185 -23.13 6.03 -8.22
N VAL A 186 -23.66 4.82 -8.10
CA VAL A 186 -22.94 3.56 -8.32
C VAL A 186 -23.61 2.81 -9.47
N ARG A 187 -22.83 2.52 -10.50
CA ARG A 187 -23.29 1.77 -11.69
C ARG A 187 -22.69 0.37 -11.76
#